data_AF-A0A3M2T6E9-F1
#
_entry.id   AF-A0A3M2T6E9-F1
#
_cell.length_a   1.000
_cell.length_b   1.000
_cell.length_c   1.000
_cell.angle_alpha   90.00
_cell.angle_beta   90.00
_cell.angle_gamma   90.00
#
_symmetry.space_group_name_H-M   'P 1'
#
loop_
_entity.id
_entity.type
_entity.pdbx_description
1 polymer ?
#
loop_
_entity_poly.entity_id
_entity_poly.type
_entity_poly.pdbx_seq_one_letter_code
_entity_poly.pdbx_strand_id
1 'polypeptide(L)'
;MLKLVTGEEGASEGCRLHDILFWAGPNGSTSSIHQYILLLTKLKSRTVLQQVLDQSLQDISSIQPLYDCVVGLMDEGESEQAATYLKQISERRDDSLPGISKFPGLRRILADEETSKLLPKIAGELEYAGILQNQLYDMETRLGIKWQPQKSIHTSISDPQCVASEEPLLTPDGNCAGFGSVERLIAEIRDFGCSSELAELGRIADLLNEHDGAEIPVMPGFKIESPELAWRPQCSPVEFSGAPLPSRHDCSAPWSPSTLGLLRGRIDCGVPLENERTLHLMQLGYLVMLQQAPIWHARAKADDGHYWKETGHIVAWDRVAGQLLAVFVGKGHGLVEPGLPPLSLKPPPGLRRVEGISVPGHMPRRGTGAEIRNSKYHFDVDSL
;
A
#
# COMPACT_ATOMS: atom_id res chain seq x y z
N MET A 1 -29.58 -16.85 -3.74
CA MET A 1 -28.11 -17.00 -3.60
C MET A 1 -27.57 -16.15 -2.45
N LEU A 2 -27.79 -14.82 -2.42
CA LEU A 2 -27.43 -13.94 -1.29
C LEU A 2 -27.83 -14.49 0.09
N LYS A 3 -29.08 -14.95 0.26
CA LYS A 3 -29.56 -15.54 1.53
C LYS A 3 -28.83 -16.82 1.98
N LEU A 4 -28.25 -17.59 1.05
CA LEU A 4 -27.43 -18.76 1.37
C LEU A 4 -26.05 -18.34 1.88
N VAL A 5 -25.59 -17.14 1.53
CA VAL A 5 -24.31 -16.55 1.95
C VAL A 5 -24.46 -15.78 3.26
N THR A 6 -25.50 -14.94 3.38
CA THR A 6 -25.72 -14.06 4.53
C THR A 6 -26.36 -14.75 5.72
N GLY A 7 -27.16 -15.81 5.51
CA GLY A 7 -27.86 -16.50 6.60
C GLY A 7 -29.26 -15.96 6.92
N GLU A 8 -29.72 -14.90 6.24
CA GLU A 8 -31.03 -14.27 6.46
C GLU A 8 -32.21 -15.23 6.22
N GLU A 9 -33.29 -15.10 7.02
CA GLU A 9 -34.44 -16.01 6.97
C GLU A 9 -35.16 -16.03 5.61
N GLY A 10 -35.56 -17.25 5.19
CA GLY A 10 -36.31 -17.51 3.95
C GLY A 10 -35.55 -18.24 2.84
N ALA A 11 -34.35 -18.77 3.08
CA ALA A 11 -33.70 -19.75 2.18
C ALA A 11 -34.06 -21.18 2.63
N SER A 12 -34.69 -21.97 1.73
CA SER A 12 -35.07 -23.36 2.00
C SER A 12 -33.84 -24.28 2.04
N GLU A 13 -33.93 -25.30 2.89
CA GLU A 13 -33.21 -26.59 2.90
C GLU A 13 -31.86 -26.61 2.16
N GLY A 14 -30.83 -26.01 2.76
CA GLY A 14 -29.44 -26.14 2.32
C GLY A 14 -28.48 -25.57 3.37
N CYS A 15 -27.27 -26.12 3.48
CA CYS A 15 -26.23 -25.61 4.38
C CYS A 15 -25.86 -24.18 4.00
N ARG A 16 -26.09 -23.21 4.88
CA ARG A 16 -25.75 -21.80 4.64
C ARG A 16 -24.27 -21.57 4.94
N LEU A 17 -23.64 -20.63 4.23
CA LEU A 17 -22.25 -20.26 4.49
C LEU A 17 -22.09 -19.74 5.92
N HIS A 18 -23.07 -18.98 6.41
CA HIS A 18 -23.20 -18.62 7.82
C HIS A 18 -23.04 -19.87 8.69
N ASP A 19 -23.91 -20.86 8.55
CA ASP A 19 -23.91 -22.09 9.37
C ASP A 19 -22.61 -22.93 9.24
N ILE A 20 -21.97 -22.92 8.06
CA ILE A 20 -20.71 -23.63 7.79
C ILE A 20 -19.53 -22.95 8.48
N LEU A 21 -19.47 -21.61 8.41
CA LEU A 21 -18.44 -20.82 9.06
C LEU A 21 -18.68 -20.68 10.56
N PHE A 22 -19.95 -20.74 10.98
CA PHE A 22 -20.42 -20.37 12.32
C PHE A 22 -19.98 -21.35 13.42
N TRP A 23 -19.38 -22.50 13.12
CA TRP A 23 -18.93 -23.43 14.17
C TRP A 23 -17.74 -24.30 13.81
N ALA A 24 -16.67 -23.76 13.24
CA ALA A 24 -15.45 -24.55 13.02
C ALA A 24 -14.70 -24.88 14.33
N GLY A 25 -15.40 -25.13 15.45
CA GLY A 25 -14.87 -25.64 16.71
C GLY A 25 -13.75 -24.81 17.32
N PRO A 26 -13.11 -25.30 18.40
CA PRO A 26 -11.94 -24.68 19.01
C PRO A 26 -10.71 -24.56 18.09
N ASN A 27 -10.81 -25.06 16.85
CA ASN A 27 -9.76 -25.02 15.82
C ASN A 27 -10.09 -24.07 14.66
N GLY A 28 -11.18 -23.29 14.76
CA GLY A 28 -11.61 -22.34 13.74
C GLY A 28 -10.61 -21.19 13.63
N SER A 29 -10.06 -20.98 12.43
CA SER A 29 -9.13 -19.88 12.19
C SER A 29 -9.86 -18.53 12.33
N THR A 30 -9.37 -17.66 13.20
CA THR A 30 -9.83 -16.26 13.34
C THR A 30 -9.78 -15.49 12.02
N SER A 31 -8.93 -15.92 11.08
CA SER A 31 -8.85 -15.37 9.72
C SER A 31 -10.12 -15.60 8.89
N SER A 32 -10.86 -16.69 9.12
CA SER A 32 -12.09 -16.99 8.38
C SER A 32 -13.26 -16.11 8.84
N ILE A 33 -13.30 -15.77 10.13
CA ILE A 33 -14.29 -14.85 10.72
C ILE A 33 -14.10 -13.44 10.15
N HIS A 34 -12.85 -12.98 10.07
CA HIS A 34 -12.53 -11.68 9.49
C HIS A 34 -13.06 -11.55 8.04
N GLN A 35 -12.78 -12.52 7.17
CA GLN A 35 -13.25 -12.49 5.78
C GLN A 35 -14.77 -12.52 5.68
N TYR A 36 -15.44 -13.23 6.59
CA TYR A 36 -16.89 -13.31 6.62
C TYR A 36 -17.55 -12.01 7.07
N ILE A 37 -17.00 -11.35 8.09
CA ILE A 37 -17.46 -10.02 8.54
C ILE A 37 -17.35 -9.01 7.41
N LEU A 38 -16.18 -8.94 6.73
CA LEU A 38 -16.00 -8.05 5.59
C LEU A 38 -16.99 -8.35 4.45
N LEU A 39 -17.27 -9.63 4.19
CA LEU A 39 -18.27 -10.02 3.21
C LEU A 39 -19.68 -9.55 3.61
N LEU A 40 -20.09 -9.76 4.87
CA LEU A 40 -21.39 -9.30 5.37
C LEU A 40 -21.56 -7.79 5.28
N THR A 41 -20.49 -7.03 5.56
CA THR A 41 -20.45 -5.56 5.40
C THR A 41 -20.71 -5.17 3.95
N LYS A 42 -20.00 -5.78 2.99
CA LYS A 42 -20.22 -5.52 1.55
C LYS A 42 -21.59 -5.94 1.05
N LEU A 43 -22.17 -6.99 1.63
CA LEU A 43 -23.52 -7.45 1.31
C LEU A 43 -24.63 -6.67 2.03
N LYS A 44 -24.27 -5.69 2.88
CA LYS A 44 -25.18 -4.86 3.68
C LYS A 44 -26.17 -5.67 4.55
N SER A 45 -25.75 -6.86 4.98
CA SER A 45 -26.56 -7.78 5.79
C SER A 45 -26.52 -7.40 7.28
N ARG A 46 -27.15 -6.26 7.62
CA ARG A 46 -27.01 -5.57 8.92
C ARG A 46 -27.38 -6.43 10.15
N THR A 47 -28.43 -7.23 10.05
CA THR A 47 -28.92 -8.06 11.16
C THR A 47 -27.94 -9.17 11.53
N VAL A 48 -27.45 -9.90 10.53
CA VAL A 48 -26.47 -10.97 10.73
C VAL A 48 -25.10 -10.40 11.10
N LEU A 49 -24.72 -9.25 10.55
CA LEU A 49 -23.49 -8.55 10.93
C LEU A 49 -23.50 -8.22 12.43
N GLN A 50 -24.60 -7.65 12.94
CA GLN A 50 -24.73 -7.35 14.37
C GLN A 50 -24.63 -8.61 15.24
N GLN A 51 -25.28 -9.72 14.86
CA GLN A 51 -25.21 -10.98 15.59
C GLN A 51 -23.79 -11.55 15.66
N VAL A 52 -23.08 -11.56 14.52
CA VAL A 52 -21.70 -12.04 14.45
C VAL A 52 -20.77 -11.16 15.28
N LEU A 53 -20.96 -9.84 15.24
CA LEU A 53 -20.18 -8.89 16.02
C LEU A 53 -20.44 -9.01 17.52
N ASP A 54 -21.70 -9.13 17.93
CA ASP A 54 -22.07 -9.30 19.34
C ASP A 54 -21.39 -10.51 19.98
N GLN A 55 -21.24 -11.58 19.20
CA GLN A 55 -20.58 -12.81 19.62
C GLN A 55 -19.05 -12.72 19.52
N SER A 56 -18.51 -12.05 18.49
CA SER A 56 -17.06 -11.80 18.34
C SER A 56 -16.51 -10.86 19.42
N LEU A 57 -17.33 -9.93 19.91
CA LEU A 57 -17.01 -9.04 21.02
C LEU A 57 -16.85 -9.78 22.37
N GLN A 58 -17.37 -11.01 22.50
CA GLN A 58 -17.16 -11.85 23.68
C GLN A 58 -15.79 -12.55 23.66
N ASP A 59 -15.19 -12.74 22.49
CA ASP A 59 -13.85 -13.30 22.36
C ASP A 59 -12.80 -12.18 22.57
N ILE A 60 -11.92 -12.38 23.54
CA ILE A 60 -10.94 -11.38 23.99
C ILE A 60 -9.67 -11.43 23.13
N SER A 61 -9.52 -12.46 22.30
CA SER A 61 -8.24 -12.78 21.67
C SER A 61 -7.82 -11.82 20.55
N SER A 62 -8.73 -11.11 19.86
CA SER A 62 -8.35 -10.12 18.83
C SER A 62 -9.43 -9.08 18.52
N ILE A 63 -9.10 -7.79 18.69
CA ILE A 63 -9.99 -6.64 18.39
C ILE A 63 -9.80 -6.11 16.94
N GLN A 64 -8.68 -6.44 16.29
CA GLN A 64 -8.32 -5.97 14.95
C GLN A 64 -9.42 -6.20 13.89
N PRO A 65 -10.06 -7.38 13.79
CA PRO A 65 -11.11 -7.61 12.80
C PRO A 65 -12.35 -6.71 12.99
N LEU A 66 -12.59 -6.23 14.21
CA LEU A 66 -13.69 -5.32 14.51
C LEU A 66 -13.40 -3.92 13.97
N TYR A 67 -12.15 -3.45 14.08
CA TYR A 67 -11.74 -2.19 13.47
C TYR A 67 -11.71 -2.28 11.94
N ASP A 68 -11.31 -3.41 11.37
CA ASP A 68 -11.40 -3.65 9.93
C ASP A 68 -12.87 -3.61 9.45
N CYS A 69 -13.82 -4.12 10.25
CA CYS A 69 -15.25 -4.00 9.97
C CYS A 69 -15.73 -2.54 9.99
N VAL A 70 -15.29 -1.75 10.97
CA VAL A 70 -15.61 -0.31 11.06
C VAL A 70 -15.13 0.40 9.80
N VAL A 71 -13.88 0.18 9.39
CA VAL A 71 -13.34 0.74 8.14
C VAL A 71 -14.13 0.27 6.92
N GLY A 72 -14.51 -1.02 6.86
CA GLY A 72 -15.34 -1.53 5.77
C GLY A 72 -16.73 -0.87 5.68
N LEU A 73 -17.35 -0.51 6.81
CA LEU A 73 -18.62 0.24 6.83
C LEU A 73 -18.43 1.66 6.31
N MET A 74 -17.30 2.29 6.64
CA MET A 74 -16.95 3.63 6.15
C MET A 74 -16.72 3.62 4.64
N ASP A 75 -16.02 2.61 4.12
CA ASP A 75 -15.79 2.42 2.68
C ASP A 75 -17.11 2.28 1.90
N GLU A 76 -18.17 1.77 2.54
CA GLU A 76 -19.53 1.64 1.98
C GLU A 76 -20.42 2.88 2.19
N GLY A 77 -19.90 3.94 2.84
CA GLY A 77 -20.59 5.20 3.11
C GLY A 77 -21.50 5.20 4.36
N GLU A 78 -21.37 4.21 5.24
CA GLU A 78 -22.22 4.03 6.43
C GLU A 78 -21.54 4.59 7.70
N SER A 79 -21.11 5.86 7.67
CA SER A 79 -20.32 6.51 8.74
C SER A 79 -21.01 6.51 10.10
N GLU A 80 -22.32 6.78 10.17
CA GLU A 80 -23.09 6.77 11.43
C GLU A 80 -23.09 5.39 12.10
N GLN A 81 -23.20 4.35 11.27
CA GLN A 81 -23.18 2.96 11.74
C GLN A 81 -21.77 2.60 12.23
N ALA A 82 -20.72 3.00 11.50
CA ALA A 82 -19.33 2.82 11.89
C ALA A 82 -19.02 3.48 13.25
N ALA A 83 -19.49 4.71 13.48
CA ALA A 83 -19.37 5.41 14.76
C ALA A 83 -20.11 4.69 15.88
N THR A 84 -21.31 4.18 15.61
CA THR A 84 -22.08 3.37 16.57
C THR A 84 -21.32 2.10 16.96
N TYR A 85 -20.71 1.42 16.00
CA TYR A 85 -19.91 0.22 16.27
C TYR A 85 -18.66 0.52 17.09
N LEU A 86 -17.92 1.59 16.78
CA LEU A 86 -16.79 2.02 17.60
C LEU A 86 -17.20 2.29 19.05
N LYS A 87 -18.35 2.94 19.25
CA LYS A 87 -18.88 3.18 20.58
C LYS A 87 -19.20 1.88 21.32
N GLN A 88 -19.84 0.92 20.66
CA GLN A 88 -20.13 -0.40 21.24
C GLN A 88 -18.85 -1.16 21.62
N ILE A 89 -17.79 -1.08 20.81
CA ILE A 89 -16.49 -1.67 21.13
C ILE A 89 -15.93 -1.05 22.41
N SER A 90 -15.98 0.29 22.51
CA SER A 90 -15.53 1.03 23.69
C SER A 90 -16.30 0.67 24.96
N GLU A 91 -17.64 0.73 24.90
CA GLU A 91 -18.51 0.44 26.05
C GLU A 91 -18.29 -0.99 26.60
N ARG A 92 -17.93 -1.96 25.74
CA ARG A 92 -17.63 -3.34 26.15
C ARG A 92 -16.19 -3.56 26.63
N ARG A 93 -15.33 -2.55 26.52
CA ARG A 93 -13.90 -2.60 26.84
C ARG A 93 -13.51 -1.51 27.84
N ASP A 94 -14.38 -1.31 28.84
CA ASP A 94 -14.17 -0.36 29.94
C ASP A 94 -13.92 1.09 29.43
N ASP A 95 -14.74 1.52 28.47
CA ASP A 95 -14.68 2.86 27.85
C ASP A 95 -13.32 3.19 27.21
N SER A 96 -12.74 2.18 26.55
CA SER A 96 -11.46 2.27 25.87
C SER A 96 -11.47 1.52 24.54
N LEU A 97 -10.60 1.92 23.61
CA LEU A 97 -10.39 1.24 22.33
C LEU A 97 -8.98 0.63 22.27
N PRO A 98 -8.73 -0.55 22.88
CA PRO A 98 -7.39 -1.11 22.95
C PRO A 98 -6.77 -1.30 21.57
N GLY A 99 -5.52 -0.86 21.42
CA GLY A 99 -4.71 -1.01 20.21
C GLY A 99 -5.13 -0.16 19.02
N ILE A 100 -6.13 0.74 19.16
CA ILE A 100 -6.58 1.62 18.08
C ILE A 100 -5.46 2.56 17.60
N SER A 101 -4.59 3.00 18.51
CA SER A 101 -3.46 3.87 18.16
C SER A 101 -2.55 3.21 17.12
N LYS A 102 -2.35 1.89 17.21
CA LYS A 102 -1.48 1.12 16.30
C LYS A 102 -2.25 0.47 15.15
N PHE A 103 -3.53 0.75 15.03
CA PHE A 103 -4.37 0.15 14.00
C PHE A 103 -4.01 0.69 12.61
N PRO A 104 -3.70 -0.15 11.61
CA PRO A 104 -3.36 0.30 10.27
C PRO A 104 -4.45 1.18 9.61
N GLY A 105 -5.73 0.94 9.91
CA GLY A 105 -6.84 1.74 9.38
C GLY A 105 -7.14 3.02 10.15
N LEU A 106 -6.36 3.40 11.17
CA LEU A 106 -6.63 4.56 12.03
C LEU A 106 -6.84 5.85 11.25
N ARG A 107 -6.04 6.09 10.20
CA ARG A 107 -6.18 7.29 9.36
C ARG A 107 -7.54 7.41 8.69
N ARG A 108 -8.13 6.30 8.23
CA ARG A 108 -9.48 6.31 7.67
C ARG A 108 -10.50 6.71 8.72
N ILE A 109 -10.37 6.16 9.93
CA ILE A 109 -11.19 6.52 11.10
C ILE A 109 -11.02 8.01 11.48
N LEU A 110 -9.84 8.58 11.30
CA LEU A 110 -9.60 10.00 11.57
C LEU A 110 -10.09 10.93 10.45
N ALA A 111 -10.13 10.45 9.20
CA ALA A 111 -10.61 11.22 8.05
C ALA A 111 -12.14 11.40 8.06
N ASP A 112 -12.87 10.46 8.67
CA ASP A 112 -14.31 10.57 8.83
C ASP A 112 -14.71 11.50 9.97
N GLU A 113 -15.65 12.39 9.67
CA GLU A 113 -16.06 13.46 10.57
C GLU A 113 -16.77 12.94 11.83
N GLU A 114 -17.58 11.88 11.71
CA GLU A 114 -18.36 11.35 12.82
C GLU A 114 -17.46 10.56 13.78
N THR A 115 -16.59 9.70 13.24
CA THR A 115 -15.69 8.90 14.07
C THR A 115 -14.57 9.74 14.70
N SER A 116 -14.03 10.73 13.98
CA SER A 116 -12.98 11.61 14.53
C SER A 116 -13.45 12.44 15.73
N LYS A 117 -14.69 12.94 15.71
CA LYS A 117 -15.31 13.65 16.85
C LYS A 117 -15.56 12.74 18.06
N LEU A 118 -15.73 11.45 17.82
CA LEU A 118 -16.04 10.46 18.84
C LEU A 118 -14.79 9.97 19.57
N LEU A 119 -13.67 9.78 18.86
CA LEU A 119 -12.43 9.21 19.39
C LEU A 119 -11.93 9.84 20.71
N PRO A 120 -11.93 11.18 20.91
CA PRO A 120 -11.49 11.77 22.17
C PRO A 120 -12.30 11.31 23.40
N LYS A 121 -13.53 10.82 23.18
CA LYS A 121 -14.45 10.38 24.24
C LYS A 121 -14.41 8.88 24.50
N ILE A 122 -14.01 8.08 23.51
CA ILE A 122 -14.16 6.61 23.56
C ILE A 122 -12.83 5.85 23.47
N ALA A 123 -11.75 6.49 23.02
CA ALA A 123 -10.49 5.79 22.84
C ALA A 123 -9.84 5.39 24.17
N GLY A 124 -10.12 6.11 25.25
CA GLY A 124 -9.37 6.05 26.51
C GLY A 124 -8.11 6.91 26.46
N GLU A 125 -7.63 7.40 27.60
CA GLU A 125 -6.54 8.39 27.68
C GLU A 125 -5.24 7.92 27.03
N LEU A 126 -4.82 6.67 27.30
CA LEU A 126 -3.57 6.11 26.80
C LEU A 126 -3.59 5.94 25.27
N GLU A 127 -4.68 5.42 24.74
CA GLU A 127 -4.82 5.20 23.30
C GLU A 127 -5.02 6.51 22.55
N TYR A 128 -5.76 7.47 23.13
CA TYR A 128 -5.91 8.79 22.52
C TYR A 128 -4.57 9.55 22.46
N ALA A 129 -3.77 9.51 23.53
CA ALA A 129 -2.41 10.05 23.50
C ALA A 129 -1.55 9.35 22.42
N GLY A 130 -1.68 8.02 22.29
CA GLY A 130 -1.04 7.25 21.22
C GLY A 130 -1.49 7.65 19.82
N ILE A 131 -2.79 7.92 19.60
CA ILE A 131 -3.33 8.44 18.34
C ILE A 131 -2.66 9.77 18.00
N LEU A 132 -2.62 10.72 18.94
CA LEU A 132 -2.00 12.04 18.73
C LEU A 132 -0.50 11.91 18.41
N GLN A 133 0.22 11.07 19.13
CA GLN A 133 1.63 10.82 18.89
C GLN A 133 1.87 10.23 17.49
N ASN A 134 1.03 9.29 17.06
CA ASN A 134 1.13 8.71 15.73
C ASN A 134 0.79 9.70 14.63
N GLN A 135 -0.20 10.57 14.83
CA GLN A 135 -0.50 11.65 13.88
C GLN A 135 0.65 12.66 13.76
N LEU A 136 1.28 13.04 14.87
CA LEU A 136 2.46 13.89 14.84
C LEU A 136 3.60 13.22 14.07
N TYR A 137 3.89 11.95 14.37
CA TYR A 137 4.92 11.19 13.66
C TYR A 137 4.64 11.06 12.17
N ASP A 138 3.38 10.79 11.78
CA ASP A 138 2.94 10.70 10.40
C ASP A 138 3.14 12.04 9.67
N MET A 139 2.73 13.16 10.28
CA MET A 139 2.93 14.50 9.72
C MET A 139 4.41 14.84 9.57
N GLU A 140 5.22 14.59 10.60
CA GLU A 140 6.67 14.81 10.57
C GLU A 140 7.34 14.02 9.45
N THR A 141 7.00 12.73 9.31
CA THR A 141 7.56 11.86 8.27
C THR A 141 7.21 12.33 6.86
N ARG A 142 5.97 12.79 6.63
CA ARG A 142 5.53 13.34 5.35
C ARG A 142 6.14 14.71 5.02
N LEU A 143 6.61 15.42 6.04
CA LEU A 143 7.42 16.64 5.88
C LEU A 143 8.92 16.31 5.75
N GLY A 144 9.32 15.05 5.93
CA GLY A 144 10.72 14.63 5.89
C GLY A 144 11.54 15.07 7.10
N ILE A 145 10.88 15.44 8.19
CA ILE A 145 11.50 15.91 9.44
C ILE A 145 11.19 14.95 10.59
N LYS A 146 11.91 15.08 11.70
CA LYS A 146 11.65 14.32 12.93
C LYS A 146 11.95 15.16 14.15
N TRP A 147 11.14 15.01 15.20
CA TRP A 147 11.45 15.58 16.51
C TRP A 147 12.65 14.89 17.16
N GLN A 148 13.60 15.68 17.67
CA GLN A 148 14.73 15.23 18.51
C GLN A 148 14.50 15.64 19.97
N PRO A 149 13.97 14.76 20.84
CA PRO A 149 13.61 15.11 22.22
C PRO A 149 14.77 15.68 23.04
N GLN A 150 15.99 15.17 22.84
CA GLN A 150 17.16 15.55 23.64
C GLN A 150 17.59 17.00 23.39
N LYS A 151 17.34 17.50 22.17
CA LYS A 151 17.69 18.85 21.75
C LYS A 151 16.48 19.78 21.69
N SER A 152 15.27 19.24 21.78
CA SER A 152 14.01 19.97 21.61
C SER A 152 13.93 20.72 20.28
N ILE A 153 14.36 20.07 19.19
CA ILE A 153 14.32 20.61 17.82
C ILE A 153 13.85 19.54 16.84
N HIS A 154 13.27 19.98 15.72
CA HIS A 154 13.03 19.19 14.53
C HIS A 154 14.25 19.25 13.62
N THR A 155 14.61 18.11 13.05
CA THR A 155 15.69 17.99 12.06
C THR A 155 15.22 17.22 10.85
N SER A 156 15.91 17.34 9.72
CA SER A 156 15.72 16.43 8.59
C SER A 156 15.89 14.96 9.04
N ILE A 157 15.09 14.06 8.46
CA ILE A 157 15.20 12.63 8.74
C ILE A 157 16.51 12.10 8.18
N SER A 158 16.81 12.45 6.92
CA SER A 158 17.98 11.98 6.16
C SER A 158 19.28 12.68 6.59
N ASP A 159 19.21 13.90 7.12
CA ASP A 159 20.37 14.62 7.68
C ASP A 159 20.08 15.19 9.09
N PRO A 160 20.51 14.50 10.16
CA PRO A 160 20.32 14.96 11.54
C PRO A 160 21.05 16.26 11.90
N GLN A 161 21.97 16.76 11.06
CA GLN A 161 22.65 18.05 11.26
C GLN A 161 21.85 19.22 10.67
N CYS A 162 20.93 18.94 9.74
CA CYS A 162 20.05 19.93 9.15
C CYS A 162 18.85 20.19 10.08
N VAL A 163 18.85 21.35 10.73
CA VAL A 163 17.81 21.77 11.68
C VAL A 163 16.65 22.42 10.94
N ALA A 164 15.43 21.94 11.17
CA ALA A 164 14.22 22.47 10.56
C ALA A 164 13.53 23.55 11.42
N SER A 165 13.75 23.53 12.75
CA SER A 165 12.96 24.32 13.73
C SER A 165 13.06 25.85 13.65
N GLU A 166 13.81 26.40 12.70
CA GLU A 166 14.00 27.86 12.56
C GLU A 166 13.87 28.32 11.10
N GLU A 167 13.62 27.38 10.19
CA GLU A 167 13.46 27.65 8.77
C GLU A 167 11.98 27.53 8.38
N PRO A 168 11.52 28.31 7.38
CA PRO A 168 10.20 28.09 6.79
C PRO A 168 10.09 26.66 6.25
N LEU A 169 8.95 26.01 6.47
CA LEU A 169 8.67 24.66 5.93
C LEU A 169 8.73 24.60 4.40
N LEU A 170 8.54 25.74 3.74
CA LEU A 170 8.64 25.89 2.29
C LEU A 170 9.41 27.17 1.99
N THR A 171 10.53 27.03 1.29
CA THR A 171 11.33 28.13 0.76
C THR A 171 11.16 28.19 -0.76
N PRO A 172 11.28 29.37 -1.38
CA PRO A 172 11.06 29.52 -2.84
C PRO A 172 12.02 28.70 -3.71
N ASP A 173 13.17 28.33 -3.16
CA ASP A 173 14.20 27.49 -3.78
C ASP A 173 14.00 25.99 -3.51
N GLY A 174 13.00 25.60 -2.71
CA GLY A 174 12.69 24.19 -2.40
C GLY A 174 13.74 23.50 -1.53
N ASN A 175 14.71 24.25 -1.01
CA ASN A 175 15.81 23.71 -0.21
C ASN A 175 15.47 23.74 1.29
N CYS A 176 14.38 23.08 1.68
CA CYS A 176 13.98 22.93 3.07
C CYS A 176 14.52 21.63 3.66
N ALA A 177 14.84 21.66 4.96
CA ALA A 177 15.17 20.48 5.73
C ALA A 177 14.10 19.37 5.53
N GLY A 178 14.51 18.22 4.98
CA GLY A 178 13.64 17.06 4.81
C GLY A 178 12.86 16.98 3.49
N PHE A 179 12.81 18.05 2.69
CA PHE A 179 11.95 18.09 1.50
C PHE A 179 12.31 17.01 0.46
N GLY A 180 13.60 16.79 0.21
CA GLY A 180 14.12 15.74 -0.68
C GLY A 180 14.35 14.38 -0.01
N SER A 181 13.76 14.12 1.16
CA SER A 181 13.95 12.86 1.87
C SER A 181 13.20 11.70 1.22
N VAL A 182 13.83 10.53 1.15
CA VAL A 182 13.18 9.31 0.65
C VAL A 182 12.03 8.91 1.58
N GLU A 183 12.15 9.23 2.87
CA GLU A 183 11.14 8.93 3.87
C GLU A 183 9.80 9.63 3.58
N ARG A 184 9.85 10.87 3.07
CA ARG A 184 8.66 11.61 2.60
C ARG A 184 7.99 10.89 1.43
N LEU A 185 8.76 10.49 0.41
CA LEU A 185 8.25 9.72 -0.73
C LEU A 185 7.58 8.41 -0.29
N ILE A 186 8.23 7.65 0.60
CA ILE A 186 7.70 6.38 1.10
C ILE A 186 6.43 6.58 1.94
N ALA A 187 6.38 7.62 2.77
CA ALA A 187 5.18 7.94 3.54
C ALA A 187 3.99 8.27 2.63
N GLU A 188 4.19 9.13 1.65
CA GLU A 188 3.16 9.54 0.70
C GLU A 188 2.65 8.37 -0.16
N ILE A 189 3.54 7.46 -0.60
CA ILE A 189 3.14 6.21 -1.28
C ILE A 189 2.27 5.34 -0.38
N ARG A 190 2.64 5.17 0.89
CA ARG A 190 1.88 4.35 1.84
C ARG A 190 0.50 4.91 2.13
N ASP A 191 0.38 6.23 2.09
CA ASP A 191 -0.82 6.95 2.45
C ASP A 191 -1.81 7.03 1.28
N PHE A 192 -1.32 7.41 0.10
CA PHE A 192 -2.16 7.67 -1.07
C PHE A 192 -2.11 6.56 -2.11
N GLY A 193 -1.18 5.62 -2.06
CA GLY A 193 -0.98 4.62 -3.11
C GLY A 193 -2.17 3.67 -3.30
N CYS A 194 -3.03 3.51 -2.29
CA CYS A 194 -4.26 2.72 -2.37
C CYS A 194 -5.51 3.59 -2.64
N SER A 195 -5.36 4.90 -2.85
CA SER A 195 -6.47 5.82 -3.09
C SER A 195 -7.15 5.57 -4.44
N SER A 196 -8.44 5.84 -4.51
CA SER A 196 -9.23 5.91 -5.75
C SER A 196 -9.23 7.32 -6.36
N GLU A 197 -8.73 8.33 -5.66
CA GLU A 197 -8.70 9.71 -6.12
C GLU A 197 -7.44 10.03 -6.93
N LEU A 198 -7.64 10.51 -8.17
CA LEU A 198 -6.54 10.88 -9.06
C LEU A 198 -5.65 11.99 -8.49
N ALA A 199 -6.22 12.92 -7.72
CA ALA A 199 -5.47 14.02 -7.13
C ALA A 199 -4.51 13.54 -6.02
N GLU A 200 -4.92 12.56 -5.22
CA GLU A 200 -4.08 11.95 -4.19
C GLU A 200 -2.95 11.13 -4.81
N LEU A 201 -3.24 10.35 -5.84
CA LEU A 201 -2.23 9.64 -6.62
C LEU A 201 -1.29 10.61 -7.36
N GLY A 202 -1.81 11.76 -7.80
CA GLY A 202 -1.02 12.84 -8.40
C GLY A 202 0.08 13.37 -7.49
N ARG A 203 -0.17 13.46 -6.17
CA ARG A 203 0.86 13.85 -5.19
C ARG A 203 2.05 12.89 -5.19
N ILE A 204 1.79 11.59 -5.33
CA ILE A 204 2.86 10.59 -5.46
C ILE A 204 3.62 10.82 -6.77
N ALA A 205 2.91 11.06 -7.88
CA ALA A 205 3.54 11.33 -9.17
C ALA A 205 4.47 12.55 -9.14
N ASP A 206 4.04 13.64 -8.48
CA ASP A 206 4.87 14.84 -8.29
C ASP A 206 6.15 14.51 -7.51
N LEU A 207 6.04 13.76 -6.41
CA LEU A 207 7.21 13.33 -5.62
C LEU A 207 8.14 12.41 -6.41
N LEU A 208 7.62 11.52 -7.25
CA LEU A 208 8.47 10.69 -8.12
C LEU A 208 9.31 11.55 -9.08
N ASN A 209 8.76 12.65 -9.57
CA ASN A 209 9.49 13.61 -10.41
C ASN A 209 10.52 14.41 -9.60
N GLU A 210 10.22 14.78 -8.35
CA GLU A 210 11.18 15.41 -7.43
C GLU A 210 12.39 14.50 -7.14
N HIS A 211 12.17 13.18 -7.12
CA HIS A 211 13.19 12.16 -6.87
C HIS A 211 13.78 11.53 -8.15
N ASP A 212 13.54 12.11 -9.33
CA ASP A 212 14.11 11.60 -10.58
C ASP A 212 15.65 11.62 -10.53
N GLY A 213 16.27 10.53 -10.99
CA GLY A 213 17.72 10.31 -10.91
C GLY A 213 18.24 9.80 -9.55
N ALA A 214 17.41 9.71 -8.50
CA ALA A 214 17.81 9.11 -7.24
C ALA A 214 17.96 7.58 -7.33
N GLU A 215 18.85 7.02 -6.52
CA GLU A 215 19.08 5.57 -6.40
C GLU A 215 18.70 5.12 -4.99
N ILE A 216 17.52 4.53 -4.84
CA ILE A 216 16.99 4.08 -3.55
C ILE A 216 17.29 2.58 -3.38
N PRO A 217 18.14 2.16 -2.43
CA PRO A 217 18.41 0.74 -2.21
C PRO A 217 17.15 -0.04 -1.88
N VAL A 218 17.00 -1.24 -2.44
CA VAL A 218 15.87 -2.13 -2.16
C VAL A 218 16.32 -3.55 -1.88
N MET A 219 15.58 -4.24 -1.02
CA MET A 219 15.80 -5.65 -0.68
C MET A 219 14.63 -6.48 -1.20
N PRO A 220 14.90 -7.59 -1.90
CA PRO A 220 13.86 -8.54 -2.29
C PRO A 220 13.37 -9.31 -1.05
N GLY A 221 12.08 -9.69 -1.05
CA GLY A 221 11.45 -10.39 0.08
C GLY A 221 12.05 -11.78 0.40
N PHE A 222 12.90 -12.33 -0.47
CA PHE A 222 13.53 -13.64 -0.29
C PHE A 222 15.02 -13.62 -0.67
N LYS A 223 15.92 -13.50 0.33
CA LYS A 223 17.26 -14.13 0.48
C LYS A 223 18.29 -13.24 1.20
N ILE A 224 19.25 -13.90 1.86
CA ILE A 224 20.42 -13.31 2.53
C ILE A 224 21.53 -12.92 1.52
N GLU A 225 21.59 -13.59 0.36
CA GLU A 225 22.48 -13.28 -0.76
C GLU A 225 21.65 -12.82 -1.96
N SER A 226 21.12 -11.61 -1.87
CA SER A 226 20.43 -10.96 -2.99
C SER A 226 21.43 -10.09 -3.76
N PRO A 227 21.25 -9.93 -5.09
CA PRO A 227 22.02 -8.93 -5.81
C PRO A 227 21.75 -7.54 -5.21
N GLU A 228 22.72 -6.64 -5.28
CA GLU A 228 22.49 -5.25 -4.91
C GLU A 228 21.53 -4.62 -5.91
N LEU A 229 20.38 -4.19 -5.42
CA LEU A 229 19.30 -3.62 -6.20
C LEU A 229 19.03 -2.20 -5.73
N ALA A 230 18.74 -1.33 -6.71
CA ALA A 230 18.22 0.00 -6.44
C ALA A 230 16.97 0.25 -7.28
N TRP A 231 16.00 0.90 -6.65
CA TRP A 231 14.87 1.50 -7.32
C TRP A 231 15.25 2.91 -7.75
N ARG A 232 15.00 3.23 -9.02
CA ARG A 232 15.06 4.60 -9.54
C ARG A 232 13.64 5.15 -9.68
N PRO A 233 13.23 6.11 -8.84
CA PRO A 233 11.91 6.73 -8.92
C PRO A 233 11.68 7.36 -10.28
N GLN A 234 10.53 7.08 -10.87
CA GLN A 234 10.10 7.71 -12.11
C GLN A 234 8.59 7.55 -12.24
N CYS A 235 7.89 8.62 -12.62
CA CYS A 235 6.48 8.55 -12.93
C CYS A 235 6.26 7.85 -14.27
N SER A 236 5.43 6.79 -14.29
CA SER A 236 5.02 6.05 -15.49
C SER A 236 6.14 5.77 -16.51
N PRO A 237 7.23 5.07 -16.11
CA PRO A 237 8.37 4.83 -16.99
C PRO A 237 8.01 4.00 -18.23
N VAL A 238 6.97 3.17 -18.17
CA VAL A 238 6.49 2.35 -19.28
C VAL A 238 5.17 2.87 -19.81
N GLU A 239 5.11 3.00 -21.14
CA GLU A 239 3.95 3.46 -21.89
C GLU A 239 3.33 2.33 -22.71
N PHE A 240 2.01 2.33 -22.88
CA PHE A 240 1.32 1.37 -23.75
C PHE A 240 0.95 2.02 -25.08
N SER A 241 1.14 1.31 -26.20
CA SER A 241 0.94 1.87 -27.56
C SER A 241 -0.46 2.45 -27.84
N GLY A 242 -1.48 2.06 -27.06
CA GLY A 242 -2.84 2.63 -27.12
C GLY A 242 -3.06 3.90 -26.27
N ALA A 243 -2.11 4.31 -25.45
CA ALA A 243 -2.19 5.46 -24.56
C ALA A 243 -0.79 6.11 -24.37
N PRO A 244 -0.20 6.69 -25.42
CA PRO A 244 1.13 7.31 -25.33
C PRO A 244 1.09 8.50 -24.37
N LEU A 245 2.15 8.66 -23.58
CA LEU A 245 2.28 9.82 -22.72
C LEU A 245 2.70 11.04 -23.53
N PRO A 246 2.27 12.25 -23.14
CA PRO A 246 2.85 13.46 -23.69
C PRO A 246 4.35 13.50 -23.37
N SER A 247 5.16 13.94 -24.34
CA SER A 247 6.63 14.01 -24.24
C SER A 247 7.16 14.88 -23.08
N ARG A 248 6.27 15.65 -22.45
CA ARG A 248 6.51 16.39 -21.22
C ARG A 248 5.21 16.42 -20.42
N HIS A 249 5.28 16.13 -19.13
CA HIS A 249 4.12 16.30 -18.27
C HIS A 249 3.78 17.80 -18.19
N ASP A 250 2.58 18.14 -18.64
CA ASP A 250 2.00 19.47 -18.49
C ASP A 250 1.26 19.50 -17.16
N CYS A 251 1.84 20.18 -16.16
CA CYS A 251 1.22 20.32 -14.83
C CYS A 251 -0.13 21.06 -14.87
N SER A 252 -0.53 21.66 -16.00
CA SER A 252 -1.85 22.26 -16.18
C SER A 252 -2.92 21.27 -16.65
N ALA A 253 -2.51 20.09 -17.15
CA ALA A 253 -3.43 19.04 -17.57
C ALA A 253 -3.88 18.19 -16.36
N PRO A 254 -5.16 17.80 -16.29
CA PRO A 254 -5.63 16.94 -15.22
C PRO A 254 -4.97 15.56 -15.29
N TRP A 255 -4.75 14.96 -14.13
CA TRP A 255 -4.27 13.59 -14.03
C TRP A 255 -5.21 12.62 -14.75
N SER A 256 -4.61 11.69 -15.49
CA SER A 256 -5.27 10.54 -16.10
C SER A 256 -4.65 9.25 -15.60
N PRO A 257 -5.35 8.11 -15.70
CA PRO A 257 -4.78 6.81 -15.32
C PRO A 257 -3.45 6.50 -16.01
N SER A 258 -3.32 6.85 -17.29
CA SER A 258 -2.08 6.67 -18.05
C SER A 258 -0.95 7.55 -17.50
N THR A 259 -1.19 8.85 -17.25
CA THR A 259 -0.17 9.77 -16.72
C THR A 259 0.26 9.43 -15.30
N LEU A 260 -0.59 8.77 -14.52
CA LEU A 260 -0.26 8.25 -13.19
C LEU A 260 0.40 6.86 -13.24
N GLY A 261 0.54 6.27 -14.43
CA GLY A 261 1.11 4.94 -14.62
C GLY A 261 0.25 3.83 -13.98
N LEU A 262 -1.08 3.95 -14.01
CA LEU A 262 -1.98 2.92 -13.47
C LEU A 262 -2.07 1.73 -14.42
N LEU A 263 -1.72 0.55 -13.92
CA LEU A 263 -1.67 -0.70 -14.68
C LEU A 263 -2.51 -1.81 -14.04
N ARG A 264 -3.17 -2.59 -14.89
CA ARG A 264 -3.89 -3.79 -14.48
C ARG A 264 -3.19 -5.04 -15.01
N GLY A 265 -2.71 -5.88 -14.09
CA GLY A 265 -2.11 -7.18 -14.39
C GLY A 265 -3.14 -8.30 -14.33
N ARG A 266 -3.32 -9.09 -15.40
CA ARG A 266 -4.17 -10.30 -15.41
C ARG A 266 -3.31 -11.55 -15.60
N ILE A 267 -3.63 -12.64 -14.91
CA ILE A 267 -2.84 -13.88 -15.06
C ILE A 267 -3.11 -14.49 -16.44
N ASP A 268 -2.06 -14.77 -17.18
CA ASP A 268 -2.15 -15.46 -18.47
C ASP A 268 -2.41 -16.96 -18.27
N CYS A 269 -3.70 -17.34 -18.23
CA CYS A 269 -4.16 -18.73 -18.10
C CYS A 269 -4.69 -19.34 -19.41
N GLY A 270 -4.73 -18.58 -20.51
CA GLY A 270 -5.33 -19.00 -21.79
C GLY A 270 -6.87 -19.16 -21.80
N VAL A 271 -7.51 -19.21 -20.63
CA VAL A 271 -8.97 -19.21 -20.44
C VAL A 271 -9.28 -18.18 -19.35
N PRO A 272 -10.19 -17.22 -19.59
CA PRO A 272 -10.60 -16.27 -18.55
C PRO A 272 -11.25 -17.04 -17.40
N LEU A 273 -10.60 -17.10 -16.24
CA LEU A 273 -11.20 -17.67 -15.04
C LEU A 273 -12.11 -16.64 -14.40
N GLU A 274 -13.34 -17.02 -14.00
CA GLU A 274 -14.32 -16.13 -13.36
C GLU A 274 -13.82 -15.51 -12.02
N ASN A 275 -12.70 -15.99 -11.49
CA ASN A 275 -12.02 -15.50 -10.28
C ASN A 275 -10.54 -15.15 -10.53
N GLU A 276 -10.19 -14.57 -11.69
CA GLU A 276 -8.82 -14.11 -11.95
C GLU A 276 -8.38 -13.06 -10.91
N ARG A 277 -7.34 -13.40 -10.14
CA ARG A 277 -6.67 -12.42 -9.28
C ARG A 277 -5.96 -11.40 -10.17
N THR A 278 -6.50 -10.19 -10.24
CA THR A 278 -5.89 -9.09 -10.96
C THR A 278 -5.02 -8.25 -10.04
N LEU A 279 -3.85 -7.88 -10.53
CA LEU A 279 -3.00 -6.87 -9.90
C LEU A 279 -3.49 -5.49 -10.33
N HIS A 280 -3.64 -4.58 -9.38
CA HIS A 280 -3.92 -3.18 -9.65
C HIS A 280 -2.72 -2.39 -9.16
N LEU A 281 -1.99 -1.80 -10.09
CA LEU A 281 -0.65 -1.29 -9.87
C LEU A 281 -0.59 0.20 -10.18
N MET A 282 0.18 0.95 -9.40
CA MET A 282 0.69 2.26 -9.79
C MET A 282 2.19 2.14 -10.06
N GLN A 283 2.65 2.53 -11.25
CA GLN A 283 4.07 2.54 -11.56
C GLN A 283 4.79 3.63 -10.75
N LEU A 284 5.89 3.25 -10.09
CA LEU A 284 6.70 4.12 -9.24
C LEU A 284 8.14 4.28 -9.76
N GLY A 285 8.50 3.59 -10.84
CA GLY A 285 9.82 3.69 -11.46
C GLY A 285 10.33 2.34 -11.94
N TYR A 286 11.64 2.15 -11.97
CA TYR A 286 12.24 0.92 -12.47
C TYR A 286 13.37 0.42 -11.58
N LEU A 287 13.66 -0.88 -11.71
CA LEU A 287 14.63 -1.58 -10.90
C LEU A 287 15.95 -1.76 -11.67
N VAL A 288 17.04 -1.33 -11.06
CA VAL A 288 18.41 -1.56 -11.52
C VAL A 288 19.13 -2.52 -10.58
N MET A 289 20.13 -3.21 -11.13
CA MET A 289 20.96 -4.17 -10.42
C MET A 289 22.43 -3.84 -10.64
N LEU A 290 23.22 -3.87 -9.57
CA LEU A 290 24.64 -3.60 -9.65
C LEU A 290 25.34 -4.77 -10.34
N GLN A 291 26.07 -4.50 -11.42
CA GLN A 291 26.93 -5.52 -12.05
C GLN A 291 28.39 -5.23 -11.73
N GLN A 292 29.12 -6.29 -11.37
CA GLN A 292 30.58 -6.25 -11.35
C GLN A 292 31.08 -6.16 -12.79
N ALA A 293 31.96 -5.19 -13.08
CA ALA A 293 32.54 -5.04 -14.41
C ALA A 293 33.31 -6.31 -14.80
N PRO A 294 33.22 -6.75 -16.07
CA PRO A 294 34.05 -7.84 -16.56
C PRO A 294 35.53 -7.48 -16.38
N ILE A 295 36.31 -8.42 -15.83
CA ILE A 295 37.74 -8.28 -15.50
C ILE A 295 38.59 -7.78 -16.69
N TRP A 296 38.11 -7.95 -17.92
CA TRP A 296 38.77 -7.57 -19.17
C TRP A 296 38.83 -6.05 -19.45
N HIS A 297 38.06 -5.22 -18.73
CA HIS A 297 38.08 -3.75 -18.89
C HIS A 297 38.94 -3.02 -17.84
N ALA A 298 39.62 -3.74 -16.93
CA ALA A 298 40.40 -3.18 -15.82
C ALA A 298 41.67 -2.38 -16.21
N ARG A 299 41.86 -2.02 -17.49
CA ARG A 299 43.00 -1.22 -17.96
C ARG A 299 42.65 0.17 -18.49
N ALA A 300 41.39 0.57 -18.49
CA ALA A 300 41.01 1.94 -18.83
C ALA A 300 40.47 2.66 -17.57
N LYS A 301 41.39 3.38 -16.91
CA LYS A 301 41.20 4.44 -15.91
C LYS A 301 40.17 4.20 -14.79
N ALA A 302 40.71 4.12 -13.58
CA ALA A 302 40.11 4.33 -12.26
C ALA A 302 38.84 5.21 -12.25
N ASP A 303 37.71 4.56 -12.46
CA ASP A 303 36.41 4.90 -11.89
C ASP A 303 35.83 3.54 -11.50
N ASP A 304 35.35 3.42 -10.25
CA ASP A 304 35.10 2.12 -9.62
C ASP A 304 34.26 1.18 -10.52
N GLY A 305 34.69 -0.08 -10.62
CA GLY A 305 34.24 -1.06 -11.62
C GLY A 305 32.81 -1.60 -11.44
N HIS A 306 31.87 -0.76 -11.06
CA HIS A 306 30.46 -1.09 -10.88
C HIS A 306 29.60 -0.18 -11.75
N TYR A 307 28.67 -0.77 -12.52
CA TYR A 307 27.66 0.01 -13.22
C TYR A 307 26.27 -0.59 -12.97
N TRP A 308 25.29 0.28 -12.78
CA TRP A 308 23.90 -0.10 -12.65
C TRP A 308 23.35 -0.56 -14.01
N LYS A 309 22.75 -1.74 -14.04
CA LYS A 309 22.08 -2.28 -15.22
C LYS A 309 20.60 -2.43 -14.98
N GLU A 310 19.78 -1.98 -15.93
CA GLU A 310 18.35 -2.21 -15.89
C GLU A 310 18.01 -3.70 -15.89
N THR A 311 17.07 -4.08 -15.03
CA THR A 311 16.64 -5.46 -14.88
C THR A 311 15.46 -5.82 -15.77
N GLY A 312 14.82 -4.83 -16.40
CA GLY A 312 13.56 -4.99 -17.12
C GLY A 312 12.32 -5.10 -16.21
N HIS A 313 12.47 -4.79 -14.92
CA HIS A 313 11.34 -4.68 -13.99
C HIS A 313 10.98 -3.22 -13.77
N ILE A 314 9.68 -2.95 -13.73
CA ILE A 314 9.14 -1.75 -13.11
C ILE A 314 9.02 -1.99 -11.60
N VAL A 315 9.17 -0.92 -10.83
CA VAL A 315 8.79 -0.87 -9.42
C VAL A 315 7.38 -0.28 -9.37
N ALA A 316 6.47 -0.96 -8.70
CA ALA A 316 5.07 -0.58 -8.65
C ALA A 316 4.46 -0.79 -7.26
N TRP A 317 3.46 0.02 -6.92
CA TRP A 317 2.64 -0.17 -5.73
C TRP A 317 1.42 -1.01 -6.05
N ASP A 318 1.22 -2.11 -5.35
CA ASP A 318 -0.03 -2.87 -5.37
C ASP A 318 -1.10 -2.08 -4.61
N ARG A 319 -2.00 -1.45 -5.36
CA ARG A 319 -3.07 -0.60 -4.84
C ARG A 319 -4.08 -1.38 -4.00
N VAL A 320 -4.20 -2.69 -4.20
CA VAL A 320 -5.13 -3.55 -3.44
C VAL A 320 -4.46 -4.10 -2.19
N ALA A 321 -3.23 -4.64 -2.30
CA ALA A 321 -2.55 -5.25 -1.16
C ALA A 321 -1.72 -4.27 -0.31
N GLY A 322 -1.48 -3.05 -0.80
CA GLY A 322 -0.73 -2.01 -0.09
C GLY A 322 0.75 -2.36 0.10
N GLN A 323 1.40 -2.87 -0.96
CA GLN A 323 2.79 -3.33 -0.91
C GLN A 323 3.57 -2.95 -2.17
N LEU A 324 4.89 -2.82 -2.02
CA LEU A 324 5.79 -2.52 -3.13
C LEU A 324 6.20 -3.81 -3.85
N LEU A 325 6.07 -3.82 -5.18
CA LEU A 325 6.37 -4.95 -6.04
C LEU A 325 7.38 -4.55 -7.11
N ALA A 326 8.30 -5.46 -7.43
CA ALA A 326 9.05 -5.47 -8.68
C ALA A 326 8.34 -6.37 -9.68
N VAL A 327 7.99 -5.84 -10.86
CA VAL A 327 7.19 -6.53 -11.88
C VAL A 327 7.95 -6.53 -13.21
N PHE A 328 8.26 -7.72 -13.72
CA PHE A 328 8.99 -7.91 -14.97
C PHE A 328 8.11 -7.65 -16.18
N VAL A 329 8.40 -6.57 -16.89
CA VAL A 329 7.76 -6.22 -18.16
C VAL A 329 8.73 -6.33 -19.35
N GLY A 330 10.01 -6.62 -19.08
CA GLY A 330 11.05 -6.84 -20.08
C GLY A 330 11.86 -5.61 -20.45
N LYS A 331 11.44 -4.42 -20.01
CA LYS A 331 12.13 -3.14 -20.16
C LYS A 331 11.90 -2.27 -18.91
N GLY A 332 12.86 -1.41 -18.57
CA GLY A 332 12.70 -0.46 -17.45
C GLY A 332 11.85 0.75 -17.84
N HIS A 333 11.94 1.19 -19.10
CA HIS A 333 11.26 2.38 -19.60
C HIS A 333 10.89 2.28 -21.10
N GLY A 334 10.00 3.17 -21.54
CA GLY A 334 9.59 3.37 -22.93
C GLY A 334 8.35 2.58 -23.36
N LEU A 335 8.11 2.55 -24.67
CA LEU A 335 6.91 1.93 -25.25
C LEU A 335 6.91 0.40 -25.12
N VAL A 336 5.81 -0.13 -24.60
CA VAL A 336 5.48 -1.54 -24.48
C VAL A 336 4.16 -1.80 -25.21
N GLU A 337 4.10 -2.88 -25.98
CA GLU A 337 2.85 -3.26 -26.63
C GLU A 337 1.89 -3.84 -25.58
N PRO A 338 0.63 -3.37 -25.51
CA PRO A 338 -0.40 -4.00 -24.70
C PRO A 338 -0.62 -5.41 -25.22
N GLY A 339 -0.68 -6.39 -24.32
CA GLY A 339 -0.73 -7.79 -24.73
C GLY A 339 0.32 -8.68 -24.08
N LEU A 340 0.51 -9.84 -24.70
CA LEU A 340 1.43 -10.87 -24.22
C LEU A 340 2.86 -10.35 -24.19
N PRO A 341 3.61 -10.50 -23.07
CA PRO A 341 5.03 -10.21 -23.06
C PRO A 341 5.72 -11.11 -24.11
N PRO A 342 6.80 -10.66 -24.77
CA PRO A 342 7.54 -11.49 -25.70
C PRO A 342 7.90 -12.81 -25.01
N LEU A 343 7.42 -13.93 -25.56
CA LEU A 343 7.56 -15.28 -25.00
C LEU A 343 9.02 -15.68 -24.71
N SER A 344 9.98 -14.92 -25.25
CA SER A 344 11.42 -15.12 -25.15
C SER A 344 12.12 -14.43 -23.97
N LEU A 345 11.52 -13.41 -23.34
CA LEU A 345 12.18 -12.64 -22.28
C LEU A 345 12.04 -13.32 -20.91
N LYS A 346 13.19 -13.60 -20.30
CA LYS A 346 13.33 -14.14 -18.94
C LYS A 346 13.91 -13.05 -18.02
N PRO A 347 13.45 -12.96 -16.76
CA PRO A 347 14.07 -12.05 -15.79
C PRO A 347 15.55 -12.42 -15.58
N PRO A 348 16.40 -11.44 -15.21
CA PRO A 348 17.78 -11.70 -14.83
C PRO A 348 17.88 -12.76 -13.71
N PRO A 349 18.99 -13.52 -13.65
CA PRO A 349 19.21 -14.49 -12.59
C PRO A 349 19.06 -13.86 -11.20
N GLY A 350 18.32 -14.52 -10.31
CA GLY A 350 18.09 -14.04 -8.95
C GLY A 350 16.80 -13.24 -8.75
N LEU A 351 16.12 -12.81 -9.82
CA LEU A 351 14.85 -12.08 -9.76
C LEU A 351 13.70 -12.91 -10.32
N ARG A 352 12.52 -12.80 -9.70
CA ARG A 352 11.26 -13.42 -10.18
C ARG A 352 10.51 -12.48 -11.12
N ARG A 353 9.48 -12.99 -11.82
CA ARG A 353 8.63 -12.13 -12.66
C ARG A 353 7.83 -11.12 -11.85
N VAL A 354 7.40 -11.49 -10.66
CA VAL A 354 6.79 -10.59 -9.68
C VAL A 354 7.40 -10.93 -8.33
N GLU A 355 7.87 -9.90 -7.64
CA GLU A 355 8.56 -10.05 -6.36
C GLU A 355 8.20 -8.89 -5.43
N GLY A 356 7.87 -9.20 -4.18
CA GLY A 356 7.73 -8.17 -3.15
C GLY A 356 9.11 -7.61 -2.81
N ILE A 357 9.22 -6.29 -2.78
CA ILE A 357 10.45 -5.58 -2.43
C ILE A 357 10.20 -4.63 -1.25
N SER A 358 11.28 -4.27 -0.54
CA SER A 358 11.20 -3.33 0.57
C SER A 358 12.40 -2.39 0.56
N VAL A 359 12.19 -1.15 1.00
CA VAL A 359 13.29 -0.19 1.23
C VAL A 359 13.85 -0.45 2.64
N PRO A 360 15.18 -0.56 2.82
CA PRO A 360 15.79 -0.72 4.14
C PRO A 360 15.32 0.34 5.13
N GLY A 361 15.12 -0.04 6.40
CA GLY A 361 14.57 0.86 7.42
C GLY A 361 13.06 1.09 7.36
N HIS A 362 12.42 0.75 6.23
CA HIS A 362 10.97 0.83 6.06
C HIS A 362 10.37 -0.57 6.04
N MET A 363 9.96 -1.06 7.21
CA MET A 363 9.30 -2.38 7.32
C MET A 363 8.08 -2.44 6.39
N PRO A 364 7.91 -3.50 5.59
CA PRO A 364 6.68 -3.67 4.81
C PRO A 364 5.50 -3.74 5.79
N ARG A 365 4.39 -3.06 5.46
CA ARG A 365 3.11 -3.43 6.08
C ARG A 365 2.94 -4.93 5.82
N ARG A 366 2.57 -5.70 6.85
CA ARG A 366 2.05 -7.06 6.63
C ARG A 366 0.76 -6.90 5.82
N GLY A 367 0.89 -6.86 4.50
CA GLY A 367 -0.23 -7.10 3.62
C GLY A 367 -0.82 -8.45 3.99
N THR A 368 -2.14 -8.55 3.92
CA THR A 368 -2.81 -9.85 3.90
C THR A 368 -2.09 -10.68 2.84
N GLY A 369 -1.49 -11.80 3.25
CA GLY A 369 -0.57 -12.59 2.44
C GLY A 369 -1.24 -13.17 1.20
N ALA A 370 -1.47 -12.34 0.19
CA ALA A 370 -1.72 -12.79 -1.15
C ALA A 370 -0.41 -13.40 -1.62
N GLU A 371 -0.35 -14.73 -1.71
CA GLU A 371 0.77 -15.42 -2.35
C GLU A 371 1.03 -14.77 -3.71
N ILE A 372 2.13 -14.03 -3.80
CA ILE A 372 2.63 -13.48 -5.06
C ILE A 372 3.00 -14.69 -5.92
N ARG A 373 2.12 -15.04 -6.86
CA ARG A 373 2.39 -16.14 -7.79
C ARG A 373 3.42 -15.68 -8.81
N ASN A 374 4.46 -16.50 -8.98
CA ASN A 374 5.43 -16.36 -10.07
C ASN A 374 4.80 -16.81 -11.40
N SER A 375 3.74 -16.13 -11.80
CA SER A 375 2.93 -16.39 -12.99
C SER A 375 3.27 -15.40 -14.10
N LYS A 376 2.84 -15.68 -15.32
CA LYS A 376 2.85 -14.71 -16.41
C LYS A 376 1.64 -13.78 -16.25
N TYR A 377 1.88 -12.49 -16.41
CA TYR A 377 0.85 -11.47 -16.37
C TYR A 377 0.77 -10.72 -17.70
N HIS A 378 -0.45 -10.38 -18.06
CA HIS A 378 -0.83 -9.44 -19.11
C HIS A 378 -1.10 -8.07 -18.49
N PHE A 379 -0.53 -7.00 -19.04
CA PHE A 379 -0.70 -5.65 -18.50
C PHE A 379 -1.42 -4.74 -19.48
N ASP A 380 -2.43 -4.02 -18.96
CA ASP A 380 -3.14 -2.94 -19.63
C ASP A 380 -3.18 -1.69 -18.74
N VAL A 381 -3.61 -0.56 -19.29
CA VAL A 381 -3.96 0.63 -18.50
C VAL A 381 -5.17 0.32 -17.61
N ASP A 382 -5.08 0.63 -16.32
CA ASP A 382 -6.19 0.43 -15.38
C ASP A 382 -7.16 1.62 -15.42
N SER A 383 -8.46 1.35 -15.42
CA SER A 383 -9.52 2.36 -15.42
C SER A 383 -10.02 2.59 -14.00
N LEU A 384 -9.10 2.95 -13.09
CA LEU A 384 -9.23 3.25 -11.66
C LEU A 384 -9.92 2.24 -10.74
#